data_AF-A0A227ITH9-F1
#
_entry.id   AF-A0A227ITH9-F1
#
_cell.length_a   1.000
_cell.length_b   1.000
_cell.length_c   1.000
_cell.angle_alpha   90.00
_cell.angle_beta   90.00
_cell.angle_gamma   90.00
#
_symmetry.space_group_name_H-M   'P 1'
#
loop_
_entity.id
_entity.type
_entity.pdbx_description
1 polymer ?
#
loop_
_entity_poly.entity_id
_entity_poly.type
_entity_poly.pdbx_seq_one_letter_code
_entity_poly.pdbx_strand_id
1 'polypeptide(L)'
;LPNCYPGYQKVYNPIVRQKFAIEWDAPNLPSEQGLTLTEIIDAACKREVRGMYIMGENPVLSDPNQAHVIEGLEALDFLVVQ
;
A
#
# COMPACT_ATOMS: atom_id res chain seq x y z
N LEU A 1 1.82 6.17 -5.32
CA LEU A 1 3.23 6.34 -4.88
C LEU A 1 3.31 6.06 -3.38
N PRO A 2 3.98 4.97 -2.98
CA PRO A 2 4.06 4.54 -1.58
C PRO A 2 5.31 5.06 -0.84
N ASN A 3 6.00 6.07 -1.38
CA ASN A 3 7.34 6.50 -0.93
C ASN A 3 7.42 7.97 -0.48
N CYS A 4 6.29 8.65 -0.36
CA CYS A 4 6.23 10.05 0.03
C CYS A 4 5.10 10.28 1.06
N TYR A 5 5.36 11.16 2.01
CA TYR A 5 4.34 11.90 2.73
C TYR A 5 3.69 12.98 1.84
N PRO A 6 2.56 13.59 2.27
CA PRO A 6 1.95 14.72 1.55
C PRO A 6 2.97 15.82 1.21
N GLY A 7 2.84 16.41 0.02
CA GLY A 7 3.77 17.43 -0.47
C GLY A 7 5.11 16.89 -0.99
N TYR A 8 5.12 15.66 -1.52
CA TYR A 8 6.31 15.03 -2.14
C TYR A 8 7.51 14.85 -1.21
N GLN A 9 7.27 14.76 0.10
CA GLN A 9 8.35 14.65 1.08
C GLN A 9 8.71 13.18 1.30
N LYS A 10 9.96 12.79 1.02
CA LYS A 10 10.40 11.39 1.01
C LYS A 10 10.34 10.74 2.40
N VAL A 11 9.82 9.51 2.47
CA VAL A 11 9.67 8.75 3.74
C VAL A 11 11.00 8.41 4.41
N TYR A 12 12.07 8.23 3.64
CA TYR A 12 13.40 7.93 4.17
C TYR A 12 14.12 9.17 4.74
N ASN A 13 13.60 10.39 4.54
CA ASN A 13 14.23 11.58 5.09
C ASN A 13 13.91 11.69 6.60
N PRO A 14 14.91 11.59 7.49
CA PRO A 14 14.68 11.53 8.93
C PRO A 14 14.04 12.81 9.49
N ILE A 15 14.34 13.98 8.92
CA ILE A 15 13.79 15.27 9.36
C ILE A 15 12.29 15.35 9.03
N VAL A 16 11.93 14.95 7.81
CA VAL A 16 10.52 14.89 7.38
C VAL A 16 9.73 13.92 8.24
N ARG A 17 10.27 12.72 8.43
CA ARG A 17 9.62 11.68 9.22
C ARG A 17 9.42 12.09 10.67
N GLN A 18 10.41 12.74 11.28
CA GLN A 18 10.29 13.26 12.64
C GLN A 18 9.18 14.31 12.75
N LYS A 19 9.06 15.21 11.76
CA LYS A 19 7.97 16.20 11.72
C LYS A 19 6.60 15.52 11.74
N PHE A 20 6.36 14.54 10.87
CA PHE A 20 5.08 13.83 10.84
C PHE A 20 4.85 12.97 12.09
N ALA A 21 5.89 12.34 12.64
CA ALA A 21 5.80 11.54 13.87
C ALA A 21 5.31 12.37 15.07
N ILE A 22 5.75 13.63 15.18
CA ILE A 22 5.31 14.56 16.23
C ILE A 22 3.86 14.99 15.99
N GLU A 23 3.52 15.47 14.80
CA GLU A 23 2.18 16.01 14.48
C GLU A 23 1.08 14.95 14.53
N TRP A 24 1.42 13.67 14.29
CA TRP A 24 0.47 12.55 14.29
C TRP A 24 0.47 11.73 15.59
N ASP A 25 1.25 12.14 16.60
CA ASP A 25 1.43 11.38 17.85
C ASP A 25 1.81 9.91 17.61
N ALA A 26 2.70 9.69 16.62
CA ALA A 26 3.06 8.38 16.11
C ALA A 26 4.59 8.26 16.03
N PRO A 27 5.26 7.82 17.12
CA PRO A 27 6.73 7.87 17.21
C PRO A 27 7.45 6.93 16.24
N ASN A 28 6.80 5.88 15.77
CA ASN A 28 7.40 4.79 14.98
C ASN A 28 6.85 4.76 13.55
N LEU A 29 7.17 5.78 12.76
CA LEU A 29 6.87 5.78 11.33
C LEU A 29 7.97 5.02 10.54
N PRO A 30 7.61 4.21 9.53
CA PRO A 30 8.58 3.47 8.72
C PRO A 30 9.43 4.40 7.84
N SER A 31 10.71 4.06 7.64
CA SER A 31 11.58 4.68 6.61
C SER A 31 11.43 4.05 5.24
N GLU A 32 10.93 2.82 5.21
CA GLU A 32 10.91 1.98 4.02
C GLU A 32 9.76 2.38 3.12
N GLN A 33 9.98 2.25 1.83
CA GLN A 33 8.94 2.43 0.83
C GLN A 33 7.96 1.26 0.90
N GLY A 34 6.66 1.56 0.89
CA GLY A 34 5.63 0.52 0.77
C GLY A 34 5.53 -0.07 -0.64
N LEU A 35 4.70 -1.08 -0.81
CA LEU A 35 4.41 -1.69 -2.10
C LEU A 35 3.60 -0.76 -3.00
N THR A 36 3.89 -0.78 -4.30
CA THR A 36 3.06 -0.16 -5.34
C THR A 36 1.83 -1.02 -5.65
N LEU A 37 0.88 -0.49 -6.42
CA LEU A 37 -0.33 -1.22 -6.85
C LEU A 37 0.02 -2.51 -7.61
N THR A 38 1.03 -2.49 -8.46
CA THR A 38 1.44 -3.69 -9.20
C THR A 38 2.10 -4.72 -8.28
N GLU A 39 2.92 -4.27 -7.34
CA GLU A 39 3.65 -5.16 -6.41
C GLU A 39 2.72 -5.76 -5.34
N ILE A 40 1.66 -5.05 -4.92
CA ILE A 40 0.78 -5.52 -3.85
C ILE A 40 -0.07 -6.72 -4.29
N ILE A 41 -0.43 -6.81 -5.57
CA ILE A 41 -1.13 -7.99 -6.12
C ILE A 41 -0.19 -9.19 -6.15
N ASP A 42 1.06 -9.03 -6.62
CA ASP A 42 2.07 -10.09 -6.57
C ASP A 42 2.31 -10.59 -5.13
N ALA A 43 2.39 -9.66 -4.18
CA ALA A 43 2.57 -9.98 -2.76
C ALA A 43 1.33 -10.68 -2.16
N ALA A 44 0.13 -10.36 -2.64
CA ALA A 44 -1.09 -11.06 -2.25
C ALA A 44 -1.10 -12.51 -2.78
N CYS A 45 -0.73 -12.74 -4.04
CA CYS A 45 -0.59 -14.10 -4.59
C CYS A 45 0.42 -14.94 -3.79
N LYS A 46 1.52 -14.32 -3.33
CA LYS A 46 2.53 -14.98 -2.47
C LYS A 46 2.12 -15.10 -1.00
N ARG A 47 0.95 -14.58 -0.62
CA ARG A 47 0.46 -14.49 0.77
C ARG A 47 1.40 -13.72 1.71
N GLU A 48 2.20 -12.79 1.17
CA GLU A 48 2.99 -11.83 1.95
C GLU A 48 2.09 -10.67 2.42
N VAL A 49 1.13 -10.27 1.58
CA VAL A 49 0.00 -9.41 1.96
C VAL A 49 -1.20 -10.31 2.24
N ARG A 50 -1.82 -10.11 3.41
CA ARG A 50 -2.92 -10.94 3.90
C ARG A 50 -4.26 -10.21 3.94
N GLY A 51 -4.24 -8.88 3.93
CA GLY A 51 -5.44 -8.07 3.89
C GLY A 51 -5.26 -6.83 3.03
N MET A 52 -6.34 -6.39 2.40
CA MET A 52 -6.33 -5.21 1.53
C MET A 52 -7.57 -4.36 1.76
N TYR A 53 -7.37 -3.04 1.76
CA TYR A 53 -8.46 -2.07 1.77
C TYR A 53 -8.35 -1.21 0.51
N ILE A 54 -9.31 -1.42 -0.39
CA ILE A 54 -9.44 -0.71 -1.66
C ILE A 54 -10.50 0.39 -1.49
N MET A 55 -10.15 1.63 -1.82
CA MET A 55 -11.01 2.80 -1.67
C MET A 55 -11.16 3.51 -3.01
N GLY A 56 -12.38 3.55 -3.55
CA GLY A 56 -12.73 4.29 -4.77
C GLY A 56 -12.13 3.74 -6.07
N GLU A 57 -11.66 2.48 -6.07
CA GLU A 57 -10.93 1.86 -7.18
C GLU A 57 -11.49 0.48 -7.54
N ASN A 58 -11.27 0.06 -8.80
CA ASN A 58 -11.66 -1.27 -9.29
C ASN A 58 -10.49 -1.93 -10.04
N PRO A 59 -9.53 -2.55 -9.33
CA PRO A 59 -8.32 -3.11 -9.95
C PRO A 59 -8.63 -4.25 -10.92
N VAL A 60 -9.71 -5.02 -10.70
CA VAL A 60 -10.09 -6.09 -11.65
C VAL A 60 -10.39 -5.52 -13.04
N LEU A 61 -10.92 -4.30 -13.12
CA LEU A 61 -11.20 -3.64 -14.40
C LEU A 61 -10.01 -2.82 -14.91
N SER A 62 -9.31 -2.10 -14.03
CA SER A 62 -8.31 -1.10 -14.41
C SER A 62 -6.89 -1.65 -14.61
N ASP A 63 -6.52 -2.76 -13.97
CA ASP A 63 -5.20 -3.37 -14.14
C ASP A 63 -5.14 -4.23 -15.42
N PRO A 64 -3.94 -4.34 -16.06
CA PRO A 64 -3.81 -4.94 -17.38
C PRO A 64 -4.01 -6.46 -17.42
N ASN A 65 -3.87 -7.15 -16.28
CA ASN A 65 -4.00 -8.61 -16.18
C ASN A 65 -5.05 -8.99 -15.13
N GLN A 66 -6.31 -9.05 -15.56
CA GLN A 66 -7.45 -9.28 -14.66
C GLN A 66 -7.37 -10.63 -13.94
N ALA A 67 -6.91 -11.69 -14.61
CA ALA A 67 -6.81 -13.01 -14.02
C ALA A 67 -5.85 -13.04 -12.83
N HIS A 68 -4.71 -12.36 -12.97
CA HIS A 68 -3.72 -12.22 -11.90
C HIS A 68 -4.25 -11.39 -10.71
N VAL A 69 -4.98 -10.32 -11.00
CA VAL A 69 -5.62 -9.51 -9.95
C VAL A 69 -6.65 -10.33 -9.18
N ILE A 70 -7.50 -11.08 -9.89
CA ILE A 70 -8.50 -11.94 -9.26
C ILE A 70 -7.82 -12.99 -8.37
N GLU A 71 -6.77 -13.66 -8.86
CA GLU A 71 -5.98 -14.62 -8.07
C GLU A 71 -5.45 -13.98 -6.77
N GLY A 72 -4.84 -12.79 -6.87
CA GLY A 72 -4.32 -12.08 -5.71
C GLY A 72 -5.40 -11.68 -4.71
N LEU A 73 -6.54 -11.18 -5.19
CA LEU A 73 -7.65 -10.80 -4.31
C LEU A 73 -8.31 -12.00 -3.62
N GLU A 74 -8.44 -13.15 -4.31
CA GLU A 74 -8.95 -14.40 -3.74
C GLU A 74 -7.99 -15.02 -2.71
N ALA A 75 -6.69 -14.75 -2.81
CA ALA A 75 -5.68 -15.25 -1.88
C ALA A 75 -5.67 -14.53 -0.52
N LEU A 76 -6.25 -13.33 -0.44
CA LEU A 76 -6.33 -12.54 0.79
C LEU A 76 -7.23 -13.20 1.84
N ASP A 77 -6.89 -13.03 3.12
CA ASP A 77 -7.75 -13.46 4.21
C ASP A 77 -8.87 -12.44 4.49
N PHE A 78 -8.66 -11.18 4.12
CA PHE A 78 -9.62 -10.09 4.36
C PHE A 78 -9.52 -9.00 3.30
N LEU A 79 -10.66 -8.61 2.73
CA LEU A 79 -10.76 -7.58 1.70
C LEU A 79 -11.89 -6.61 2.04
N VAL A 80 -11.59 -5.31 2.03
CA VAL A 80 -12.58 -4.22 2.13
C VAL A 80 -12.58 -3.45 0.82
N VAL A 81 -13.79 -3.11 0.35
CA VAL A 81 -14.01 -2.22 -0.80
C VAL A 81 -14.96 -1.11 -0.36
N GLN A 82 -14.56 0.16 -0.56
CA GLN A 82 -15.36 1.36 -0.26
C GLN A 82 -15.53 2.23 -1.49
#